data_AF-A0A7W5TLD9-F1
#
_entry.id   AF-A0A7W5TLD9-F1
#
_cell.length_a   1.000
_cell.length_b   1.000
_cell.length_c   1.000
_cell.angle_alpha   90.00
_cell.angle_beta   90.00
_cell.angle_gamma   90.00
#
_symmetry.space_group_name_H-M   'P 1'
#
loop_
_entity.id
_entity.type
_entity.pdbx_description
1 polymer ?
#
loop_
_entity_poly.entity_id
_entity_poly.type
_entity_poly.pdbx_seq_one_letter_code
_entity_poly.pdbx_strand_id
1 'polypeptide(L)'
;EGDQPFSWLQRESSDQMSADTGKPLTITETGYHTSLTADTNGGWEGVDETTQAKLLLNTFMDGAFLGSKDTFIYQLLDAYADPQGSDQEKHFGLFRLDYSPKPAATAIHNLTEILADNGATQATFNPGALNYSISGLPSTARSYLTEKSDGSYQIIIWNEPDIWNQTSDTAIQASATNVNVSLGGAFGTVQVYDPLTGDQPVKSFSNISSLNVDVIDHPIIINIAGATGAGGTGTTGGAIAPDPHHFYGSTGDDTFTITSPLDVVDESRGGGTDTVLSSISFSLADSAHAIGAIENLTLTGNANINATGNELANTLVGNNGANVLDGGAGPDRMTGAKGDDTYLVDNSGDVVVEYGGAGNDTVKSTISFSLADKDHVTGHVENLTLLGSANIDATGSVMDNILIGNSGNNILNGGGGGDRMIGGGGSDTYKVGSAGDIVDERDGSGIDTINASISYNLANALGTVENLTLTGSSAINAIGNGENNVLTGNSGGNVLSGGTGNDQLIGGNGNDILNGGAGADTFVFDLKPNAYNNIDKIEDFSESAGDKIALNHQIFTAIDPANFSAANFVTGTKALDANDRLIYDQATGKLFYDGDGSGRGAAVQIGTLSNLATLHHDDFLFL
;
A
#
# COMPACT_ATOMS: atom_id res chain seq x y z
N GLU A 1 -21.67 6.15 28.08
CA GLU A 1 -22.32 5.65 26.85
C GLU A 1 -22.96 4.32 27.19
N GLY A 2 -24.18 4.33 27.75
CA GLY A 2 -24.93 3.14 28.15
C GLY A 2 -24.26 2.30 29.24
N ASP A 3 -25.06 1.61 30.05
CA ASP A 3 -24.54 0.71 31.09
C ASP A 3 -24.18 -0.69 30.54
N GLN A 4 -23.99 -0.80 29.21
CA GLN A 4 -23.76 -2.07 28.51
C GLN A 4 -22.27 -2.47 28.48
N PRO A 5 -21.95 -3.76 28.64
CA PRO A 5 -20.58 -4.21 28.91
C PRO A 5 -19.62 -4.17 27.71
N PHE A 6 -20.08 -4.37 26.47
CA PHE A 6 -19.15 -4.61 25.35
C PHE A 6 -18.17 -3.49 25.05
N SER A 7 -18.63 -2.23 24.94
CA SER A 7 -17.75 -1.12 24.52
C SER A 7 -16.60 -0.91 25.51
N TRP A 8 -16.86 -1.16 26.79
CA TRP A 8 -15.85 -1.17 27.83
C TRP A 8 -14.94 -2.39 27.70
N LEU A 9 -15.49 -3.61 27.62
CA LEU A 9 -14.71 -4.84 27.50
C LEU A 9 -13.82 -4.87 26.25
N GLN A 10 -14.33 -4.41 25.11
CA GLN A 10 -13.59 -4.35 23.85
C GLN A 10 -12.36 -3.45 23.98
N ARG A 11 -12.52 -2.25 24.56
CA ARG A 11 -11.40 -1.33 24.78
C ARG A 11 -10.33 -1.94 25.69
N GLU A 12 -10.73 -2.51 26.83
CA GLU A 12 -9.77 -3.13 27.74
C GLU A 12 -9.08 -4.36 27.11
N SER A 13 -9.81 -5.13 26.30
CA SER A 13 -9.25 -6.25 25.52
C SER A 13 -8.20 -5.77 24.52
N SER A 14 -8.50 -4.71 23.75
CA SER A 14 -7.55 -4.12 22.80
C SER A 14 -6.29 -3.60 23.50
N ASP A 15 -6.44 -2.95 24.65
CA ASP A 15 -5.32 -2.46 25.45
C ASP A 15 -4.45 -3.62 25.98
N GLN A 16 -5.05 -4.72 26.43
CA GLN A 16 -4.32 -5.91 26.85
C GLN A 16 -3.59 -6.59 25.68
N MET A 17 -4.25 -6.79 24.53
CA MET A 17 -3.64 -7.40 23.34
C MET A 17 -2.44 -6.61 22.82
N SER A 18 -2.51 -5.28 22.94
CA SER A 18 -1.41 -4.37 22.60
C SER A 18 -0.23 -4.50 23.56
N ALA A 19 -0.50 -4.78 24.85
CA ALA A 19 0.53 -4.89 25.88
C ALA A 19 1.19 -6.28 25.94
N ASP A 20 0.47 -7.37 25.65
CA ASP A 20 0.95 -8.75 25.75
C ASP A 20 0.38 -9.64 24.62
N THR A 21 0.89 -9.41 23.40
CA THR A 21 0.41 -10.05 22.17
C THR A 21 0.50 -11.59 22.24
N GLY A 22 -0.61 -12.26 21.93
CA GLY A 22 -0.70 -13.73 21.90
C GLY A 22 -1.02 -14.38 23.24
N LYS A 23 -1.29 -13.61 24.30
CA LYS A 23 -1.86 -14.14 25.55
C LYS A 23 -3.39 -14.09 25.53
N PRO A 24 -4.08 -15.08 26.13
CA PRO A 24 -5.53 -15.05 26.24
C PRO A 24 -6.00 -13.96 27.21
N LEU A 25 -7.10 -13.29 26.87
CA LEU A 25 -7.82 -12.36 27.75
C LEU A 25 -8.31 -13.12 29.00
N THR A 26 -8.29 -12.47 30.16
CA THR A 26 -8.91 -12.98 31.40
C THR A 26 -9.53 -11.81 32.15
N ILE A 27 -10.86 -11.83 32.30
CA ILE A 27 -11.61 -10.79 33.00
C ILE A 27 -11.63 -11.17 34.47
N THR A 28 -10.70 -10.62 35.25
CA THR A 28 -10.51 -11.01 36.66
C THR A 28 -11.59 -10.47 37.60
N GLU A 29 -12.25 -9.37 37.25
CA GLU A 29 -13.38 -8.80 37.99
C GLU A 29 -14.30 -8.04 37.02
N THR A 30 -15.60 -8.30 37.09
CA THR A 30 -16.65 -7.51 36.42
C THR A 30 -17.97 -7.66 37.17
N GLY A 31 -18.81 -6.63 37.20
CA GLY A 31 -20.08 -6.70 37.91
C GLY A 31 -20.88 -5.40 37.89
N TYR A 32 -22.13 -5.50 38.31
CA TYR A 32 -23.06 -4.40 38.48
C TYR A 32 -23.68 -4.46 39.87
N HIS A 33 -23.72 -3.35 40.62
CA HIS A 33 -24.32 -3.34 41.95
C HIS A 33 -25.80 -2.97 41.89
N THR A 34 -26.54 -3.41 42.91
CA THR A 34 -28.01 -3.23 43.00
C THR A 34 -28.47 -2.12 43.94
N SER A 35 -27.53 -1.25 44.34
CA SER A 35 -27.85 -0.12 45.20
C SER A 35 -28.17 1.16 44.42
N LEU A 36 -29.44 1.56 44.45
CA LEU A 36 -29.95 2.82 43.89
C LEU A 36 -29.65 4.05 44.77
N THR A 37 -29.05 3.86 45.95
CA THR A 37 -28.85 4.93 46.95
C THR A 37 -27.39 5.16 47.32
N ALA A 38 -26.49 4.32 46.81
CA ALA A 38 -25.05 4.45 47.01
C ALA A 38 -24.42 5.55 46.14
N ASP A 39 -25.20 6.19 45.25
CA ASP A 39 -24.72 7.27 44.39
C ASP A 39 -24.28 8.48 45.23
N THR A 40 -22.97 8.56 45.44
CA THR A 40 -22.34 9.70 46.10
C THR A 40 -21.10 10.13 45.33
N ASN A 41 -21.30 11.08 44.42
CA ASN A 41 -20.27 11.84 43.68
C ASN A 41 -19.73 11.17 42.40
N GLY A 42 -20.61 10.77 41.48
CA GLY A 42 -20.23 10.47 40.09
C GLY A 42 -19.53 9.13 39.92
N GLY A 43 -19.87 8.14 40.75
CA GLY A 43 -19.57 6.73 40.52
C GLY A 43 -20.58 6.08 39.57
N TRP A 44 -20.30 4.83 39.16
CA TRP A 44 -21.23 4.00 38.39
C TRP A 44 -22.52 3.84 39.19
N GLU A 45 -23.67 4.07 38.55
CA GLU A 45 -24.96 4.04 39.22
C GLU A 45 -25.44 2.59 39.42
N GLY A 46 -26.14 2.34 40.54
CA GLY A 46 -26.69 1.02 40.78
C GLY A 46 -27.91 0.77 39.92
N VAL A 47 -28.10 -0.47 39.51
CA VAL A 47 -29.24 -0.90 38.69
C VAL A 47 -30.22 -1.73 39.51
N ASP A 48 -31.46 -1.88 39.06
CA ASP A 48 -32.35 -2.86 39.69
C ASP A 48 -31.85 -4.31 39.46
N GLU A 49 -32.28 -5.23 40.32
CA GLU A 49 -31.81 -6.62 40.26
C GLU A 49 -32.13 -7.34 38.93
N THR A 50 -33.14 -6.89 38.19
CA THR A 50 -33.50 -7.48 36.88
C THR A 50 -32.53 -7.01 35.80
N THR A 51 -32.16 -5.73 35.83
CA THR A 51 -31.18 -5.10 34.96
C THR A 51 -29.80 -5.65 35.23
N GLN A 52 -29.44 -5.86 36.51
CA GLN A 52 -28.22 -6.57 36.90
C GLN A 52 -28.11 -7.93 36.20
N ALA A 53 -29.21 -8.72 36.18
CA ALA A 53 -29.22 -10.02 35.52
C ALA A 53 -28.94 -9.91 34.01
N LYS A 54 -29.60 -8.98 33.32
CA LYS A 54 -29.43 -8.77 31.86
C LYS A 54 -28.00 -8.39 31.50
N LEU A 55 -27.45 -7.38 32.21
CA LEU A 55 -26.10 -6.88 31.96
C LEU A 55 -25.03 -7.94 32.23
N LEU A 56 -25.20 -8.75 33.29
CA LEU A 56 -24.29 -9.86 33.56
C LEU A 56 -24.37 -10.98 32.52
N LEU A 57 -25.56 -11.30 31.99
CA LEU A 57 -25.68 -12.26 30.89
C LEU A 57 -24.96 -11.78 29.62
N ASN A 58 -25.12 -10.50 29.26
CA ASN A 58 -24.39 -9.90 28.14
C ASN A 58 -22.87 -9.90 28.39
N THR A 59 -22.44 -9.59 29.62
CA THR A 59 -21.02 -9.63 30.03
C THR A 59 -20.39 -10.99 29.79
N PHE A 60 -21.10 -12.08 30.10
CA PHE A 60 -20.61 -13.43 29.81
C PHE A 60 -20.46 -13.68 28.31
N MET A 61 -21.43 -13.25 27.50
CA MET A 61 -21.39 -13.45 26.05
C MET A 61 -20.31 -12.59 25.40
N ASP A 62 -20.15 -11.34 25.80
CA ASP A 62 -19.09 -10.47 25.30
C ASP A 62 -17.71 -10.95 25.71
N GLY A 63 -17.54 -11.39 26.96
CA GLY A 63 -16.29 -11.97 27.40
C GLY A 63 -15.92 -13.20 26.55
N ALA A 64 -16.87 -14.10 26.31
CA ALA A 64 -16.66 -15.26 25.45
C ALA A 64 -16.36 -14.86 23.99
N PHE A 65 -17.12 -13.91 23.44
CA PHE A 65 -16.96 -13.39 22.08
C PHE A 65 -15.60 -12.73 21.85
N LEU A 66 -15.09 -12.01 22.84
CA LEU A 66 -13.77 -11.38 22.82
C LEU A 66 -12.63 -12.37 23.15
N GLY A 67 -12.92 -13.68 23.27
CA GLY A 67 -11.92 -14.70 23.52
C GLY A 67 -11.36 -14.72 24.95
N SER A 68 -12.13 -14.20 25.93
CA SER A 68 -11.78 -14.35 27.35
C SER A 68 -11.75 -15.83 27.71
N LYS A 69 -10.63 -16.26 28.28
CA LYS A 69 -10.47 -17.62 28.78
C LYS A 69 -11.29 -17.87 30.04
N ASP A 70 -11.33 -16.87 30.92
CA ASP A 70 -11.99 -16.95 32.22
C ASP A 70 -12.63 -15.58 32.54
N THR A 71 -13.90 -15.56 32.94
CA THR A 71 -14.64 -14.35 33.34
C THR A 71 -15.16 -14.49 34.76
N PHE A 72 -14.67 -13.62 35.65
CA PHE A 72 -14.97 -13.66 37.09
C PHE A 72 -15.93 -12.55 37.49
N ILE A 73 -17.12 -12.93 37.98
CA ILE A 73 -18.12 -11.98 38.45
C ILE A 73 -17.81 -11.54 39.88
N TYR A 74 -17.72 -10.23 40.08
CA TYR A 74 -17.70 -9.60 41.38
C TYR A 74 -19.16 -9.26 41.78
N GLN A 75 -19.76 -9.91 42.76
CA GLN A 75 -19.23 -10.98 43.61
C GLN A 75 -20.29 -12.04 43.96
N LEU A 76 -19.89 -13.11 44.66
CA LEU A 76 -20.80 -14.22 44.96
C LEU A 76 -21.93 -13.82 45.93
N LEU A 77 -21.58 -13.15 47.05
CA LEU A 77 -22.52 -12.79 48.11
C LEU A 77 -22.51 -11.27 48.29
N ASP A 78 -23.66 -10.68 48.55
CA ASP A 78 -23.73 -9.33 49.11
C ASP A 78 -22.89 -9.26 50.39
N ALA A 79 -22.18 -8.15 50.60
CA ALA A 79 -21.40 -7.95 51.82
C ALA A 79 -22.29 -7.42 52.97
N TYR A 80 -21.75 -7.37 54.20
CA TYR A 80 -22.40 -7.03 55.49
C TYR A 80 -23.69 -6.16 55.44
N ALA A 81 -24.60 -6.32 56.41
CA ALA A 81 -25.89 -5.61 56.41
C ALA A 81 -25.77 -4.09 56.17
N ASP A 82 -26.37 -3.60 55.08
CA ASP A 82 -26.47 -2.20 54.71
C ASP A 82 -27.94 -1.78 54.51
N PRO A 83 -28.66 -1.54 55.62
CA PRO A 83 -30.09 -1.23 55.56
C PRO A 83 -30.41 0.10 54.87
N GLN A 84 -29.40 0.94 54.63
CA GLN A 84 -29.55 2.24 53.95
C GLN A 84 -29.20 2.16 52.47
N GLY A 85 -28.61 1.06 52.00
CA GLY A 85 -28.14 0.93 50.63
C GLY A 85 -26.99 1.89 50.27
N SER A 86 -26.36 2.57 51.22
CA SER A 86 -25.41 3.64 50.89
C SER A 86 -24.04 3.20 50.35
N ASP A 87 -23.75 1.89 50.26
CA ASP A 87 -22.42 1.37 49.92
C ASP A 87 -22.47 0.35 48.79
N GLN A 88 -22.02 0.73 47.58
CA GLN A 88 -22.08 -0.08 46.37
C GLN A 88 -21.45 -1.49 46.54
N GLU A 89 -20.35 -1.59 47.29
CA GLU A 89 -19.56 -2.81 47.44
C GLU A 89 -20.37 -3.93 48.09
N LYS A 90 -21.46 -3.57 48.77
CA LYS A 90 -22.32 -4.50 49.48
C LYS A 90 -23.44 -5.08 48.62
N HIS A 91 -23.64 -4.60 47.40
CA HIS A 91 -24.81 -4.95 46.57
C HIS A 91 -24.47 -5.53 45.20
N PHE A 92 -23.21 -5.93 44.98
CA PHE A 92 -22.75 -6.65 43.77
C PHE A 92 -23.07 -8.15 43.78
N GLY A 93 -23.54 -8.70 44.90
CA GLY A 93 -23.72 -10.13 45.09
C GLY A 93 -24.71 -10.76 44.12
N LEU A 94 -24.42 -11.98 43.65
CA LEU A 94 -25.40 -12.88 43.02
C LEU A 94 -26.42 -13.41 44.04
N PHE A 95 -25.98 -13.59 45.29
CA PHE A 95 -26.80 -14.03 46.42
C PHE A 95 -26.87 -12.93 47.47
N ARG A 96 -28.02 -12.80 48.13
CA ARG A 96 -28.18 -11.94 49.31
C ARG A 96 -27.50 -12.58 50.52
N LEU A 97 -27.27 -11.81 51.58
CA LEU A 97 -26.65 -12.30 52.83
C LEU A 97 -27.36 -13.49 53.50
N ASP A 98 -28.66 -13.66 53.26
CA ASP A 98 -29.44 -14.82 53.73
C ASP A 98 -29.34 -16.03 52.79
N TYR A 99 -28.44 -15.97 51.81
CA TYR A 99 -28.21 -16.94 50.74
C TYR A 99 -29.37 -17.10 49.76
N SER A 100 -30.37 -16.22 49.81
CA SER A 100 -31.40 -16.21 48.77
C SER A 100 -30.80 -15.72 47.43
N PRO A 101 -31.13 -16.37 46.31
CA PRO A 101 -30.63 -15.95 45.00
C PRO A 101 -31.27 -14.62 44.58
N LYS A 102 -30.47 -13.75 43.95
CA LYS A 102 -31.00 -12.66 43.12
C LYS A 102 -31.34 -13.18 41.72
N PRO A 103 -32.16 -12.45 40.93
CA PRO A 103 -32.42 -12.78 39.53
C PRO A 103 -31.16 -13.10 38.72
N ALA A 104 -30.06 -12.39 38.94
CA ALA A 104 -28.78 -12.65 38.28
C ALA A 104 -28.24 -14.07 38.53
N ALA A 105 -28.28 -14.58 39.77
CA ALA A 105 -27.84 -15.94 40.07
C ALA A 105 -28.65 -16.99 39.30
N THR A 106 -29.97 -16.83 39.28
CA THR A 106 -30.88 -17.74 38.58
C THR A 106 -30.67 -17.68 37.06
N ALA A 107 -30.54 -16.47 36.50
CA ALA A 107 -30.35 -16.28 35.07
C ALA A 107 -29.02 -16.86 34.58
N ILE A 108 -27.94 -16.64 35.33
CA ILE A 108 -26.62 -17.21 35.02
C ILE A 108 -26.68 -18.74 35.11
N HIS A 109 -27.30 -19.29 36.16
CA HIS A 109 -27.50 -20.74 36.26
C HIS A 109 -28.22 -21.29 35.02
N ASN A 110 -29.36 -20.71 34.65
CA ASN A 110 -30.12 -21.13 33.47
C ASN A 110 -29.27 -21.06 32.19
N LEU A 111 -28.57 -19.94 31.96
CA LEU A 111 -27.68 -19.76 30.81
C LEU A 111 -26.63 -20.87 30.75
N THR A 112 -25.95 -21.14 31.87
CA THR A 112 -24.91 -22.17 31.91
C THR A 112 -25.45 -23.58 31.71
N GLU A 113 -26.64 -23.90 32.22
CA GLU A 113 -27.31 -25.19 31.99
C GLU A 113 -27.73 -25.35 30.52
N ILE A 114 -28.28 -24.30 29.90
CA ILE A 114 -28.64 -24.29 28.48
C ILE A 114 -27.41 -24.53 27.59
N LEU A 115 -26.30 -23.85 27.91
CA LEU A 115 -25.05 -23.90 27.14
C LEU A 115 -24.19 -25.14 27.45
N ALA A 116 -24.50 -25.91 28.50
CA ALA A 116 -23.69 -27.04 28.92
C ALA A 116 -23.51 -28.08 27.80
N ASP A 117 -22.25 -28.48 27.56
CA ASP A 117 -21.89 -29.62 26.71
C ASP A 117 -21.67 -30.87 27.58
N ASN A 118 -22.70 -31.71 27.65
CA ASN A 118 -22.72 -32.90 28.50
C ASN A 118 -22.13 -34.15 27.82
N GLY A 119 -21.49 -34.03 26.65
CA GLY A 119 -20.94 -35.17 25.91
C GLY A 119 -19.52 -35.57 26.32
N ALA A 120 -18.90 -36.46 25.52
CA ALA A 120 -17.71 -37.23 25.91
C ALA A 120 -16.42 -36.41 26.02
N THR A 121 -16.36 -35.26 25.36
CA THR A 121 -15.27 -34.30 25.41
C THR A 121 -15.82 -32.99 25.94
N GLN A 122 -15.79 -32.81 27.26
CA GLN A 122 -16.25 -31.59 27.93
C GLN A 122 -15.29 -30.43 27.62
N ALA A 123 -15.45 -29.85 26.44
CA ALA A 123 -14.82 -28.59 26.06
C ALA A 123 -15.95 -27.57 25.90
N THR A 124 -15.95 -26.55 26.73
CA THR A 124 -16.95 -25.49 26.71
C THR A 124 -16.71 -24.57 25.53
N PHE A 125 -17.72 -24.37 24.67
CA PHE A 125 -17.80 -23.30 23.67
C PHE A 125 -16.96 -23.46 22.37
N ASN A 126 -17.04 -24.61 21.70
CA ASN A 126 -16.41 -24.77 20.37
C ASN A 126 -17.18 -23.99 19.28
N PRO A 127 -16.50 -23.26 18.38
CA PRO A 127 -17.12 -22.69 17.18
C PRO A 127 -17.83 -23.77 16.37
N GLY A 128 -19.08 -23.54 15.97
CA GLY A 128 -19.84 -24.49 15.17
C GLY A 128 -19.76 -24.25 13.66
N ALA A 129 -20.07 -25.27 12.86
CA ALA A 129 -20.01 -25.23 11.39
C ALA A 129 -21.38 -25.18 10.68
N LEU A 130 -22.46 -24.88 11.40
CA LEU A 130 -23.79 -24.77 10.81
C LEU A 130 -23.89 -23.58 9.84
N ASN A 131 -24.40 -23.83 8.63
CA ASN A 131 -24.73 -22.78 7.67
C ASN A 131 -26.05 -22.09 8.06
N TYR A 132 -26.00 -21.06 8.89
CA TYR A 132 -27.16 -20.25 9.28
C TYR A 132 -26.98 -18.80 8.83
N SER A 133 -28.08 -18.05 8.72
CA SER A 133 -28.02 -16.60 8.51
C SER A 133 -29.03 -15.88 9.38
N ILE A 134 -28.68 -14.65 9.75
CA ILE A 134 -29.53 -13.78 10.56
C ILE A 134 -29.82 -12.53 9.75
N SER A 135 -31.10 -12.17 9.62
CA SER A 135 -31.51 -10.92 8.97
C SER A 135 -32.33 -10.05 9.92
N GLY A 136 -32.09 -8.74 9.85
CA GLY A 136 -32.74 -7.75 10.73
C GLY A 136 -32.07 -7.60 12.10
N LEU A 137 -30.82 -8.05 12.26
CA LEU A 137 -30.07 -7.91 13.51
C LEU A 137 -29.75 -6.42 13.79
N PRO A 138 -30.05 -5.88 14.99
CA PRO A 138 -29.67 -4.52 15.38
C PRO A 138 -28.16 -4.28 15.37
N SER A 139 -27.72 -3.04 15.22
CA SER A 139 -26.29 -2.66 15.24
C SER A 139 -25.61 -2.88 16.60
N THR A 140 -26.38 -2.97 17.68
CA THR A 140 -25.90 -3.25 19.04
C THR A 140 -25.98 -4.74 19.39
N ALA A 141 -26.35 -5.60 18.44
CA ALA A 141 -26.51 -7.02 18.64
C ALA A 141 -25.36 -7.81 18.02
N ARG A 142 -25.11 -8.98 18.60
CA ARG A 142 -24.08 -9.94 18.19
C ARG A 142 -24.70 -11.33 18.12
N SER A 143 -24.00 -12.20 17.41
CA SER A 143 -24.33 -13.62 17.41
C SER A 143 -23.08 -14.49 17.48
N TYR A 144 -23.22 -15.64 18.11
CA TYR A 144 -22.17 -16.64 18.18
C TYR A 144 -22.77 -18.02 17.93
N LEU A 145 -22.05 -18.85 17.17
CA LEU A 145 -22.46 -20.22 16.88
C LEU A 145 -21.55 -21.18 17.62
N THR A 146 -22.14 -22.04 18.44
CA THR A 146 -21.42 -23.15 19.08
C THR A 146 -21.87 -24.50 18.53
N GLU A 147 -20.97 -25.48 18.56
CA GLU A 147 -21.29 -26.89 18.35
C GLU A 147 -20.94 -27.70 19.61
N LYS A 148 -21.90 -28.49 20.07
CA LYS A 148 -21.73 -29.42 21.19
C LYS A 148 -21.14 -30.73 20.70
N SER A 149 -20.47 -31.45 21.60
CA SER A 149 -19.85 -32.75 21.31
C SER A 149 -20.82 -33.87 20.91
N ASP A 150 -22.13 -33.67 21.07
CA ASP A 150 -23.19 -34.55 20.55
C ASP A 150 -23.64 -34.22 19.11
N GLY A 151 -23.02 -33.21 18.48
CA GLY A 151 -23.32 -32.73 17.12
C GLY A 151 -24.52 -31.79 17.03
N SER A 152 -25.08 -31.35 18.16
CA SER A 152 -26.07 -30.27 18.19
C SER A 152 -25.41 -28.89 18.12
N TYR A 153 -26.14 -27.91 17.58
CA TYR A 153 -25.68 -26.54 17.43
C TYR A 153 -26.45 -25.59 18.33
N GLN A 154 -25.81 -24.51 18.76
CA GLN A 154 -26.49 -23.40 19.44
C GLN A 154 -26.15 -22.10 18.75
N ILE A 155 -27.15 -21.41 18.22
CA ILE A 155 -27.02 -20.02 17.79
C ILE A 155 -27.41 -19.15 18.98
N ILE A 156 -26.48 -18.35 19.46
CA ILE A 156 -26.66 -17.44 20.59
C ILE A 156 -26.74 -16.04 20.00
N ILE A 157 -27.80 -15.28 20.32
CA ILE A 157 -28.00 -13.93 19.83
C ILE A 157 -28.27 -13.04 21.04
N TRP A 158 -27.48 -11.99 21.23
CA TRP A 158 -27.70 -11.02 22.30
C TRP A 158 -27.63 -9.61 21.76
N ASN A 159 -28.34 -8.69 22.42
CA ASN A 159 -28.42 -7.28 22.02
C ASN A 159 -28.21 -6.39 23.23
N GLU A 160 -27.58 -5.25 22.99
CA GLU A 160 -27.17 -4.32 24.02
C GLU A 160 -27.72 -2.91 23.78
N PRO A 161 -29.06 -2.73 23.78
CA PRO A 161 -29.64 -1.40 23.77
C PRO A 161 -29.43 -0.75 25.13
N ASP A 162 -29.59 0.57 25.22
CA ASP A 162 -29.65 1.23 26.52
C ASP A 162 -30.89 0.76 27.31
N ILE A 163 -30.69 0.25 28.53
CA ILE A 163 -31.75 -0.34 29.37
C ILE A 163 -31.87 0.29 30.75
N TRP A 164 -31.11 1.35 31.05
CA TRP A 164 -31.14 2.00 32.34
C TRP A 164 -31.15 3.52 32.20
N ASN A 165 -32.12 4.18 32.84
CA ASN A 165 -32.17 5.63 32.86
C ASN A 165 -31.45 6.14 34.10
N GLN A 166 -30.25 6.65 33.85
CA GLN A 166 -29.35 7.15 34.88
C GLN A 166 -29.90 8.36 35.65
N THR A 167 -30.73 9.19 35.01
CA THR A 167 -31.30 10.37 35.67
C THR A 167 -32.42 10.02 36.64
N SER A 168 -33.14 8.93 36.40
CA SER A 168 -34.31 8.56 37.20
C SER A 168 -34.14 7.29 38.01
N ASP A 169 -32.99 6.62 37.93
CA ASP A 169 -32.72 5.31 38.56
C ASP A 169 -33.81 4.28 38.27
N THR A 170 -34.20 4.19 36.99
CA THR A 170 -35.26 3.27 36.54
C THR A 170 -34.90 2.56 35.26
N ALA A 171 -35.30 1.29 35.16
CA ALA A 171 -35.17 0.51 33.95
C ALA A 171 -35.87 1.16 32.74
N ILE A 172 -35.20 1.14 31.60
CA ILE A 172 -35.75 1.47 30.29
C ILE A 172 -36.21 0.17 29.64
N GLN A 173 -37.45 0.13 29.16
CA GLN A 173 -37.91 -0.99 28.36
C GLN A 173 -37.37 -0.88 26.95
N ALA A 174 -36.39 -1.73 26.62
CA ALA A 174 -35.92 -1.89 25.25
C ALA A 174 -37.02 -2.47 24.36
N SER A 175 -37.06 -2.02 23.11
CA SER A 175 -37.98 -2.53 22.10
C SER A 175 -37.48 -3.88 21.57
N ALA A 176 -38.39 -4.84 21.44
CA ALA A 176 -38.09 -6.08 20.77
C ALA A 176 -37.85 -5.86 19.27
N THR A 177 -36.71 -6.33 18.77
CA THR A 177 -36.43 -6.41 17.34
C THR A 177 -36.72 -7.82 16.87
N ASN A 178 -37.63 -7.97 15.91
CA ASN A 178 -37.91 -9.27 15.32
C ASN A 178 -36.83 -9.60 14.28
N VAL A 179 -36.06 -10.63 14.59
CA VAL A 179 -34.92 -11.09 13.80
C VAL A 179 -35.28 -12.42 13.14
N ASN A 180 -35.05 -12.54 11.84
CA ASN A 180 -35.25 -13.81 11.13
C ASN A 180 -33.94 -14.59 11.09
N VAL A 181 -33.98 -15.81 11.60
CA VAL A 181 -32.86 -16.76 11.61
C VAL A 181 -33.17 -17.86 10.60
N SER A 182 -32.42 -17.91 9.52
CA SER A 182 -32.41 -19.01 8.55
C SER A 182 -31.40 -20.06 9.00
N LEU A 183 -31.76 -21.34 8.96
CA LEU A 183 -30.93 -22.44 9.45
C LEU A 183 -30.15 -23.15 8.34
N GLY A 184 -30.22 -22.65 7.09
CA GLY A 184 -29.59 -23.25 5.90
C GLY A 184 -30.16 -24.62 5.47
N GLY A 185 -31.04 -25.21 6.26
CA GLY A 185 -31.71 -26.48 5.99
C GLY A 185 -32.85 -26.72 6.99
N ALA A 186 -33.68 -27.74 6.73
CA ALA A 186 -34.76 -28.09 7.66
C ALA A 186 -34.24 -28.99 8.79
N PHE A 187 -34.55 -28.63 10.03
CA PHE A 187 -34.16 -29.39 11.22
C PHE A 187 -35.35 -29.99 11.95
N GLY A 188 -35.19 -31.23 12.41
CA GLY A 188 -36.26 -32.00 13.06
C GLY A 188 -36.70 -31.40 14.40
N THR A 189 -35.79 -30.80 15.16
CA THR A 189 -36.08 -30.13 16.44
C THR A 189 -35.23 -28.88 16.59
N VAL A 190 -35.91 -27.74 16.75
CA VAL A 190 -35.31 -26.43 17.01
C VAL A 190 -36.03 -25.83 18.21
N GLN A 191 -35.26 -25.37 19.20
CA GLN A 191 -35.80 -24.90 20.47
C GLN A 191 -35.19 -23.54 20.82
N VAL A 192 -36.02 -22.60 21.24
CA VAL A 192 -35.59 -21.27 21.69
C VAL A 192 -35.63 -21.24 23.20
N TYR A 193 -34.57 -20.75 23.82
CA TYR A 193 -34.41 -20.60 25.25
C TYR A 193 -34.17 -19.13 25.59
N ASP A 194 -34.75 -18.71 26.71
CA ASP A 194 -34.56 -17.40 27.31
C ASP A 194 -34.11 -17.62 28.78
N PRO A 195 -32.83 -17.40 29.09
CA PRO A 195 -32.25 -17.68 30.40
C PRO A 195 -32.84 -16.82 31.53
N LEU A 196 -33.49 -15.68 31.24
CA LEU A 196 -34.18 -14.91 32.27
C LEU A 196 -35.48 -15.60 32.71
N THR A 197 -36.08 -16.43 31.87
CA THR A 197 -37.36 -17.10 32.16
C THR A 197 -37.21 -18.53 32.66
N GLY A 198 -36.07 -19.17 32.41
CA GLY A 198 -35.78 -20.53 32.86
C GLY A 198 -34.75 -21.25 32.00
N ASP A 199 -34.48 -22.51 32.34
CA ASP A 199 -33.63 -23.44 31.57
C ASP A 199 -34.45 -24.32 30.59
N GLN A 200 -35.76 -24.11 30.52
CA GLN A 200 -36.67 -24.82 29.62
C GLN A 200 -36.94 -24.03 28.34
N PRO A 201 -37.22 -24.69 27.21
CA PRO A 201 -37.46 -24.01 25.95
C PRO A 201 -38.76 -23.18 26.00
N VAL A 202 -38.68 -21.89 25.68
CA VAL A 202 -39.83 -20.99 25.58
C VAL A 202 -40.62 -21.19 24.29
N LYS A 203 -39.95 -21.68 23.22
CA LYS A 203 -40.58 -22.10 21.97
C LYS A 203 -39.92 -23.39 21.47
N SER A 204 -40.71 -24.29 20.90
CA SER A 204 -40.24 -25.52 20.28
C SER A 204 -40.86 -25.68 18.91
N PHE A 205 -40.02 -25.98 17.92
CA PHE A 205 -40.40 -26.14 16.52
C PHE A 205 -39.94 -27.49 16.00
N SER A 206 -40.64 -27.99 14.98
CA SER A 206 -40.30 -29.23 14.29
C SER A 206 -40.32 -29.03 12.79
N ASN A 207 -39.30 -29.55 12.11
CA ASN A 207 -39.15 -29.50 10.65
C ASN A 207 -39.21 -28.07 10.09
N ILE A 208 -38.50 -27.14 10.72
CA ILE A 208 -38.38 -25.76 10.26
C ILE A 208 -37.00 -25.52 9.66
N SER A 209 -36.93 -24.62 8.68
CA SER A 209 -35.66 -24.14 8.10
C SER A 209 -35.36 -22.69 8.43
N SER A 210 -36.29 -22.01 9.10
CA SER A 210 -36.09 -20.67 9.62
C SER A 210 -37.07 -20.41 10.76
N LEU A 211 -36.76 -19.43 11.60
CA LEU A 211 -37.62 -18.94 12.67
C LEU A 211 -37.43 -17.43 12.86
N ASN A 212 -38.46 -16.79 13.39
CA ASN A 212 -38.33 -15.42 13.88
C ASN A 212 -38.17 -15.44 15.40
N VAL A 213 -37.20 -14.67 15.89
CA VAL A 213 -36.87 -14.52 17.30
C VAL A 213 -36.89 -13.05 17.65
N ASP A 214 -37.49 -12.72 18.79
CA ASP A 214 -37.48 -11.36 19.31
C ASP A 214 -36.20 -11.19 20.13
N VAL A 215 -35.33 -10.30 19.68
CA VAL A 215 -34.09 -9.95 20.37
C VAL A 215 -34.29 -8.60 21.05
N ILE A 216 -34.03 -8.54 22.35
CA ILE A 216 -34.34 -7.38 23.19
C ILE A 216 -33.05 -6.83 23.80
N ASP A 217 -32.61 -7.39 24.93
CA ASP A 217 -31.59 -6.79 25.80
C ASP A 217 -30.73 -7.82 26.57
N HIS A 218 -30.84 -9.10 26.20
CA HIS A 218 -30.11 -10.21 26.82
C HIS A 218 -29.99 -11.37 25.81
N PRO A 219 -29.18 -12.40 26.09
CA PRO A 219 -28.96 -13.52 25.18
C PRO A 219 -30.20 -14.41 25.02
N ILE A 220 -30.54 -14.72 23.78
CA ILE A 220 -31.49 -15.75 23.37
C ILE A 220 -30.72 -16.88 22.69
N ILE A 221 -31.02 -18.11 23.08
CA ILE A 221 -30.30 -19.30 22.60
C ILE A 221 -31.24 -20.14 21.74
N ILE A 222 -30.83 -20.42 20.51
CA ILE A 222 -31.52 -21.30 19.58
C ILE A 222 -30.75 -22.61 19.54
N ASN A 223 -31.26 -23.62 20.24
CA ASN A 223 -30.70 -24.97 20.21
C ASN A 223 -31.25 -25.74 19.01
N ILE A 224 -30.37 -26.37 18.26
CA ILE A 224 -30.68 -27.11 17.05
C ILE A 224 -30.15 -28.52 17.26
N ALA A 225 -31.07 -29.48 17.38
CA ALA A 225 -30.68 -30.87 17.61
C ALA A 225 -29.81 -31.37 16.43
N GLY A 226 -28.70 -32.03 16.75
CA GLY A 226 -27.82 -32.62 15.75
C GLY A 226 -28.58 -33.61 14.87
N ALA A 227 -28.22 -33.67 13.59
CA ALA A 227 -28.79 -34.66 12.68
C ALA A 227 -28.47 -36.05 13.20
N THR A 228 -29.44 -36.76 13.80
CA THR A 228 -29.25 -38.14 14.22
C THR A 228 -28.79 -38.96 13.03
N GLY A 229 -27.61 -39.58 13.15
CA GLY A 229 -26.87 -40.16 12.05
C GLY A 229 -27.63 -41.15 11.16
N ALA A 230 -27.23 -41.10 9.89
CA ALA A 230 -27.11 -42.19 8.92
C ALA A 230 -27.68 -43.55 9.36
N GLY A 231 -28.89 -43.85 8.88
CA GLY A 231 -29.52 -45.16 9.03
C GLY A 231 -30.78 -45.32 8.19
N GLY A 232 -30.80 -44.81 6.95
CA GLY A 232 -31.97 -44.92 6.09
C GLY A 232 -31.66 -44.57 4.65
N THR A 233 -31.50 -45.58 3.80
CA THR A 233 -31.53 -45.44 2.35
C THR A 233 -32.93 -44.99 1.93
N GLY A 234 -33.12 -43.67 1.77
CA GLY A 234 -34.40 -43.10 1.37
C GLY A 234 -34.19 -41.70 0.79
N THR A 235 -34.10 -41.62 -0.52
CA THR A 235 -34.07 -40.38 -1.30
C THR A 235 -35.37 -39.59 -1.09
N THR A 236 -35.28 -38.46 -0.36
CA THR A 236 -36.03 -37.20 -0.58
C THR A 236 -35.56 -36.16 0.45
N GLY A 237 -34.83 -35.13 0.01
CA GLY A 237 -34.71 -33.83 0.69
C GLY A 237 -34.00 -33.80 2.05
N GLY A 238 -32.97 -34.62 2.28
CA GLY A 238 -32.12 -34.52 3.46
C GLY A 238 -31.22 -33.28 3.40
N ALA A 239 -31.10 -32.56 4.51
CA ALA A 239 -30.15 -31.47 4.68
C ALA A 239 -28.76 -31.92 4.21
N ILE A 240 -28.22 -31.22 3.22
CA ILE A 240 -26.87 -31.46 2.71
C ILE A 240 -25.94 -31.13 3.87
N ALA A 241 -25.10 -32.08 4.28
CA ALA A 241 -24.01 -31.78 5.22
C ALA A 241 -23.23 -30.57 4.67
N PRO A 242 -22.83 -29.60 5.51
CA PRO A 242 -22.07 -28.47 5.02
C PRO A 242 -20.88 -28.98 4.20
N ASP A 243 -20.63 -28.35 3.06
CA ASP A 243 -19.47 -28.68 2.25
C ASP A 243 -18.25 -28.53 3.16
N PRO A 244 -17.46 -29.59 3.40
CA PRO A 244 -16.30 -29.52 4.29
C PRO A 244 -15.25 -28.51 3.80
N HIS A 245 -15.42 -28.00 2.59
CA HIS A 245 -14.59 -26.97 1.99
C HIS A 245 -15.17 -25.55 2.13
N HIS A 246 -16.35 -25.32 2.70
CA HIS A 246 -16.91 -23.96 2.84
C HIS A 246 -16.83 -23.46 4.29
N PHE A 247 -15.96 -22.48 4.54
CA PHE A 247 -15.75 -21.82 5.82
C PHE A 247 -16.50 -20.49 5.86
N TYR A 248 -17.21 -20.23 6.96
CA TYR A 248 -18.02 -19.03 7.13
C TYR A 248 -17.49 -18.19 8.28
N GLY A 249 -17.35 -16.88 8.04
CA GLY A 249 -17.01 -15.89 9.04
C GLY A 249 -18.11 -15.55 10.02
N SER A 250 -17.69 -15.00 11.15
CA SER A 250 -18.50 -14.41 12.20
C SER A 250 -18.60 -12.88 11.98
N THR A 251 -18.67 -12.06 13.04
CA THR A 251 -18.77 -10.58 12.94
C THR A 251 -17.61 -9.87 13.62
N GLY A 252 -16.53 -10.60 13.92
CA GLY A 252 -15.28 -10.07 14.44
C GLY A 252 -14.12 -10.60 13.60
N ASP A 253 -12.89 -10.37 14.05
CA ASP A 253 -11.70 -10.78 13.31
C ASP A 253 -11.57 -12.31 13.23
N ASP A 254 -11.76 -12.86 12.04
CA ASP A 254 -11.74 -14.29 11.78
C ASP A 254 -10.41 -14.75 11.15
N THR A 255 -10.08 -16.04 11.32
CA THR A 255 -8.89 -16.66 10.70
C THR A 255 -9.24 -17.98 10.03
N PHE A 256 -9.03 -18.05 8.71
CA PHE A 256 -9.29 -19.21 7.87
C PHE A 256 -8.01 -19.93 7.50
N THR A 257 -8.04 -21.26 7.46
CA THR A 257 -6.91 -22.06 6.95
C THR A 257 -7.30 -22.75 5.65
N ILE A 258 -6.58 -22.45 4.58
CA ILE A 258 -6.85 -22.92 3.23
C ILE A 258 -5.76 -23.89 2.79
N THR A 259 -6.17 -25.11 2.45
CA THR A 259 -5.25 -26.21 2.11
C THR A 259 -5.60 -26.93 0.82
N SER A 260 -6.79 -26.67 0.28
CA SER A 260 -7.33 -27.29 -0.92
C SER A 260 -7.88 -26.23 -1.87
N PRO A 261 -7.75 -26.39 -3.19
CA PRO A 261 -8.37 -25.49 -4.17
C PRO A 261 -9.90 -25.59 -4.20
N LEU A 262 -10.49 -26.49 -3.42
CA LEU A 262 -11.94 -26.55 -3.22
C LEU A 262 -12.42 -25.65 -2.08
N ASP A 263 -11.50 -25.20 -1.23
CA ASP A 263 -11.82 -24.42 -0.04
C ASP A 263 -12.36 -23.03 -0.41
N VAL A 264 -13.43 -22.61 0.25
CA VAL A 264 -14.14 -21.34 0.07
C VAL A 264 -14.21 -20.63 1.42
N VAL A 265 -13.76 -19.39 1.46
CA VAL A 265 -13.93 -18.45 2.59
C VAL A 265 -15.11 -17.55 2.29
N ASP A 266 -16.03 -17.42 3.24
CA ASP A 266 -17.22 -16.59 3.10
C ASP A 266 -17.44 -15.67 4.30
N GLU A 267 -17.01 -14.43 4.09
CA GLU A 267 -17.18 -13.24 4.90
C GLU A 267 -18.35 -12.36 4.46
N SER A 268 -19.35 -12.91 3.77
CA SER A 268 -20.58 -12.14 3.47
C SER A 268 -21.38 -11.74 4.73
N ARG A 269 -20.97 -12.25 5.90
CA ARG A 269 -21.70 -12.20 7.17
C ARG A 269 -21.06 -11.28 8.20
N GLY A 270 -19.81 -10.85 7.96
CA GLY A 270 -18.93 -10.30 8.99
C GLY A 270 -18.51 -8.85 8.83
N GLY A 271 -17.79 -8.40 9.85
CA GLY A 271 -17.05 -7.16 9.93
C GLY A 271 -15.90 -7.39 10.91
N GLY A 272 -14.84 -6.59 10.84
CA GLY A 272 -13.59 -6.94 11.51
C GLY A 272 -12.44 -6.83 10.52
N THR A 273 -11.32 -7.47 10.84
CA THR A 273 -10.15 -7.61 9.98
C THR A 273 -9.80 -9.08 9.85
N ASP A 274 -10.10 -9.65 8.69
CA ASP A 274 -10.14 -11.10 8.50
C ASP A 274 -8.90 -11.62 7.80
N THR A 275 -8.46 -12.82 8.20
CA THR A 275 -7.17 -13.38 7.78
C THR A 275 -7.30 -14.76 7.15
N VAL A 276 -6.74 -14.93 5.96
CA VAL A 276 -6.56 -16.22 5.31
C VAL A 276 -5.12 -16.70 5.47
N LEU A 277 -4.94 -17.88 6.04
CA LEU A 277 -3.68 -18.63 6.08
C LEU A 277 -3.72 -19.71 5.00
N SER A 278 -2.99 -19.55 3.90
CA SER A 278 -3.06 -20.48 2.76
C SER A 278 -1.78 -21.30 2.59
N SER A 279 -1.89 -22.61 2.38
CA SER A 279 -0.76 -23.47 1.96
C SER A 279 -0.71 -23.71 0.44
N ILE A 280 -1.56 -23.01 -0.32
CA ILE A 280 -1.64 -23.04 -1.79
C ILE A 280 -1.68 -21.59 -2.32
N SER A 281 -1.52 -21.39 -3.63
CA SER A 281 -1.80 -20.07 -4.21
C SER A 281 -3.27 -19.71 -4.00
N PHE A 282 -3.54 -18.48 -3.55
CA PHE A 282 -4.89 -18.04 -3.21
C PHE A 282 -5.12 -16.59 -3.64
N SER A 283 -6.35 -16.28 -4.04
CA SER A 283 -6.75 -14.96 -4.52
C SER A 283 -7.99 -14.51 -3.75
N LEU A 284 -7.88 -13.38 -3.05
CA LEU A 284 -9.02 -12.73 -2.40
C LEU A 284 -9.96 -12.08 -3.42
N ALA A 285 -9.49 -11.82 -4.65
CA ALA A 285 -10.32 -11.35 -5.76
C ALA A 285 -11.15 -12.47 -6.42
N ASP A 286 -10.89 -13.75 -6.11
CA ASP A 286 -11.68 -14.85 -6.65
C ASP A 286 -13.01 -14.98 -5.90
N SER A 287 -14.04 -14.29 -6.39
CA SER A 287 -15.40 -14.33 -5.84
C SER A 287 -16.04 -15.72 -5.72
N ALA A 288 -15.45 -16.77 -6.32
CA ALA A 288 -15.91 -18.15 -6.13
C ALA A 288 -15.35 -18.81 -4.86
N HIS A 289 -14.19 -18.37 -4.38
CA HIS A 289 -13.47 -18.96 -3.23
C HIS A 289 -13.19 -17.97 -2.09
N ALA A 290 -13.36 -16.68 -2.33
CA ALA A 290 -13.27 -15.60 -1.37
C ALA A 290 -14.50 -14.69 -1.54
N ILE A 291 -15.49 -14.88 -0.66
CA ILE A 291 -16.76 -14.15 -0.68
C ILE A 291 -16.74 -13.17 0.50
N GLY A 292 -17.13 -11.91 0.28
CA GLY A 292 -17.15 -10.89 1.33
C GLY A 292 -15.90 -10.01 1.35
N ALA A 293 -15.75 -9.24 2.43
CA ALA A 293 -14.58 -8.40 2.67
C ALA A 293 -13.54 -9.22 3.44
N ILE A 294 -12.34 -9.36 2.87
CA ILE A 294 -11.23 -10.06 3.50
C ILE A 294 -10.00 -9.19 3.28
N GLU A 295 -9.28 -8.86 4.36
CA GLU A 295 -8.20 -7.88 4.34
C GLU A 295 -6.81 -8.54 4.27
N ASN A 296 -6.62 -9.67 4.94
CA ASN A 296 -5.28 -10.27 5.09
C ASN A 296 -5.16 -11.63 4.43
N LEU A 297 -4.04 -11.86 3.74
CA LEU A 297 -3.67 -13.17 3.21
C LEU A 297 -2.19 -13.46 3.52
N THR A 298 -1.95 -14.55 4.25
CA THR A 298 -0.62 -15.06 4.58
C THR A 298 -0.40 -16.42 3.95
N LEU A 299 0.63 -16.55 3.13
CA LEU A 299 1.09 -17.81 2.56
C LEU A 299 1.93 -18.57 3.60
N THR A 300 1.70 -19.88 3.68
CA THR A 300 2.38 -20.78 4.61
C THR A 300 3.26 -21.79 3.85
N GLY A 301 4.15 -22.45 4.57
CA GLY A 301 5.08 -23.42 3.99
C GLY A 301 6.28 -22.76 3.29
N ASN A 302 6.83 -23.43 2.27
CA ASN A 302 8.01 -22.97 1.51
C ASN A 302 7.87 -23.25 0.00
N ALA A 303 6.63 -23.48 -0.47
CA ALA A 303 6.38 -23.71 -1.89
C ALA A 303 6.35 -22.37 -2.63
N ASN A 304 6.68 -22.38 -3.93
CA ASN A 304 6.51 -21.22 -4.81
C ASN A 304 5.01 -21.09 -5.14
N ILE A 305 4.28 -20.40 -4.27
CA ILE A 305 2.85 -20.11 -4.36
C ILE A 305 2.63 -18.60 -4.38
N ASN A 306 1.45 -18.15 -4.78
CA ASN A 306 1.18 -16.73 -5.03
C ASN A 306 0.00 -16.23 -4.18
N ALA A 307 0.01 -14.94 -3.87
CA ALA A 307 -1.09 -14.25 -3.22
C ALA A 307 -1.62 -13.14 -4.12
N THR A 308 -2.93 -13.06 -4.25
CA THR A 308 -3.61 -11.94 -4.90
C THR A 308 -4.63 -11.36 -3.93
N GLY A 309 -4.60 -10.04 -3.72
CA GLY A 309 -5.59 -9.30 -2.94
C GLY A 309 -6.88 -9.06 -3.72
N ASN A 310 -7.66 -8.08 -3.29
CA ASN A 310 -8.95 -7.68 -3.86
C ASN A 310 -8.98 -6.14 -4.06
N GLU A 311 -10.15 -5.51 -4.01
CA GLU A 311 -10.26 -4.05 -4.21
C GLU A 311 -10.02 -3.26 -2.90
N LEU A 312 -9.84 -3.94 -1.76
CA LEU A 312 -9.62 -3.33 -0.45
C LEU A 312 -8.14 -3.02 -0.23
N ALA A 313 -7.83 -2.36 0.89
CA ALA A 313 -6.45 -2.23 1.37
C ALA A 313 -6.03 -3.54 2.05
N ASN A 314 -5.29 -4.38 1.33
CA ASN A 314 -4.90 -5.70 1.78
C ASN A 314 -3.51 -5.73 2.43
N THR A 315 -3.33 -6.67 3.36
CA THR A 315 -2.00 -7.09 3.81
C THR A 315 -1.69 -8.49 3.28
N LEU A 316 -0.73 -8.57 2.37
CA LEU A 316 -0.25 -9.80 1.76
C LEU A 316 1.12 -10.18 2.34
N VAL A 317 1.23 -11.40 2.87
CA VAL A 317 2.49 -11.94 3.40
C VAL A 317 2.82 -13.23 2.66
N GLY A 318 3.94 -13.23 1.94
CA GLY A 318 4.56 -14.36 1.30
C GLY A 318 5.12 -15.39 2.28
N ASN A 319 5.56 -16.52 1.73
CA ASN A 319 6.28 -17.56 2.46
C ASN A 319 7.78 -17.55 2.08
N ASN A 320 8.56 -18.59 2.39
CA ASN A 320 9.99 -18.58 2.01
C ASN A 320 10.28 -19.07 0.58
N GLY A 321 9.24 -19.30 -0.23
CA GLY A 321 9.38 -19.65 -1.64
C GLY A 321 9.32 -18.40 -2.50
N ALA A 322 9.65 -18.52 -3.79
CA ALA A 322 9.48 -17.41 -4.73
C ALA A 322 7.98 -17.16 -4.95
N ASN A 323 7.47 -16.01 -4.48
CA ASN A 323 6.08 -15.63 -4.53
C ASN A 323 5.83 -14.51 -5.56
N VAL A 324 4.66 -14.55 -6.19
CA VAL A 324 4.07 -13.36 -6.80
C VAL A 324 3.02 -12.81 -5.84
N LEU A 325 3.20 -11.56 -5.43
CA LEU A 325 2.28 -10.80 -4.59
C LEU A 325 1.65 -9.69 -5.44
N ASP A 326 0.33 -9.76 -5.58
CA ASP A 326 -0.48 -8.80 -6.34
C ASP A 326 -1.53 -8.21 -5.41
N GLY A 327 -1.39 -6.95 -5.03
CA GLY A 327 -2.30 -6.27 -4.09
C GLY A 327 -3.74 -6.20 -4.60
N GLY A 328 -3.93 -6.12 -5.91
CA GLY A 328 -5.18 -5.62 -6.49
C GLY A 328 -5.15 -4.10 -6.57
N ALA A 329 -6.33 -3.46 -6.55
CA ALA A 329 -6.45 -2.03 -6.85
C ALA A 329 -6.33 -1.09 -5.63
N GLY A 330 -6.36 -1.64 -4.41
CA GLY A 330 -6.34 -0.88 -3.17
C GLY A 330 -4.95 -0.34 -2.81
N PRO A 331 -4.80 0.38 -1.68
CA PRO A 331 -3.48 0.69 -1.15
C PRO A 331 -2.99 -0.50 -0.31
N ASP A 332 -2.13 -1.34 -0.90
CA ASP A 332 -1.81 -2.65 -0.37
C ASP A 332 -0.44 -2.71 0.31
N ARG A 333 -0.27 -3.62 1.27
CA ARG A 333 1.03 -3.91 1.88
C ARG A 333 1.45 -5.33 1.54
N MET A 334 2.54 -5.49 0.79
CA MET A 334 3.06 -6.76 0.32
C MET A 334 4.42 -7.07 0.93
N THR A 335 4.57 -8.23 1.58
CA THR A 335 5.81 -8.70 2.23
C THR A 335 6.22 -10.07 1.70
N GLY A 336 7.31 -10.21 0.95
CA GLY A 336 7.70 -11.48 0.29
C GLY A 336 8.40 -12.48 1.18
N ALA A 337 9.18 -11.97 2.14
CA ALA A 337 10.02 -12.75 3.06
C ALA A 337 11.33 -13.25 2.41
N LYS A 338 11.42 -14.51 1.97
CA LYS A 338 12.63 -15.06 1.34
C LYS A 338 12.24 -15.68 0.02
N GLY A 339 13.21 -15.82 -0.88
CA GLY A 339 12.95 -16.31 -2.23
C GLY A 339 13.15 -15.17 -3.20
N ASP A 340 12.98 -15.44 -4.48
CA ASP A 340 13.00 -14.40 -5.51
C ASP A 340 11.55 -13.95 -5.72
N ASP A 341 11.14 -12.90 -5.04
CA ASP A 341 9.75 -12.45 -4.97
C ASP A 341 9.42 -11.40 -6.04
N THR A 342 8.16 -11.34 -6.46
CA THR A 342 7.66 -10.35 -7.41
C THR A 342 6.44 -9.62 -6.86
N TYR A 343 6.53 -8.29 -6.83
CA TYR A 343 5.47 -7.38 -6.39
C TYR A 343 4.80 -6.73 -7.60
N LEU A 344 3.48 -6.77 -7.68
CA LEU A 344 2.72 -5.98 -8.63
C LEU A 344 2.24 -4.71 -7.94
N VAL A 345 2.66 -3.57 -8.46
CA VAL A 345 2.31 -2.25 -7.95
C VAL A 345 1.47 -1.51 -8.99
N ASP A 346 0.26 -1.13 -8.61
CA ASP A 346 -0.64 -0.36 -9.47
C ASP A 346 -1.26 0.86 -8.77
N ASN A 347 -1.12 0.93 -7.44
CA ASN A 347 -1.63 2.00 -6.61
C ASN A 347 -0.48 2.78 -5.97
N SER A 348 -0.60 4.11 -5.91
CA SER A 348 0.41 4.95 -5.25
C SER A 348 0.49 4.74 -3.74
N GLY A 349 -0.48 4.05 -3.14
CA GLY A 349 -0.47 3.65 -1.73
C GLY A 349 0.14 2.28 -1.47
N ASP A 350 0.59 1.56 -2.50
CA ASP A 350 1.20 0.23 -2.34
C ASP A 350 2.55 0.31 -1.63
N VAL A 351 2.78 -0.62 -0.72
CA VAL A 351 4.00 -0.74 0.08
C VAL A 351 4.62 -2.12 -0.11
N VAL A 352 5.89 -2.14 -0.54
CA VAL A 352 6.72 -3.33 -0.74
C VAL A 352 7.67 -3.49 0.44
N VAL A 353 7.78 -4.71 0.97
CA VAL A 353 8.46 -5.00 2.23
C VAL A 353 9.37 -6.24 2.12
N GLU A 354 10.67 -6.00 2.08
CA GLU A 354 11.73 -6.99 1.88
C GLU A 354 12.75 -7.05 3.01
N TYR A 355 12.29 -7.50 4.18
CA TYR A 355 13.18 -7.68 5.34
C TYR A 355 14.13 -8.88 5.22
N GLY A 356 13.88 -9.84 4.32
CA GLY A 356 14.58 -11.12 4.31
C GLY A 356 15.91 -11.16 3.56
N GLY A 357 16.19 -10.18 2.68
CA GLY A 357 17.48 -9.98 2.00
C GLY A 357 18.10 -11.22 1.35
N ALA A 358 17.29 -12.23 1.04
CA ALA A 358 17.70 -13.51 0.50
C ALA A 358 16.81 -13.79 -0.71
N GLY A 359 17.26 -13.34 -1.88
CA GLY A 359 16.44 -13.29 -3.08
C GLY A 359 17.07 -12.42 -4.14
N ASN A 360 16.46 -12.42 -5.32
CA ASN A 360 16.61 -11.39 -6.34
C ASN A 360 15.22 -10.89 -6.70
N ASP A 361 14.81 -9.82 -6.02
CA ASP A 361 13.42 -9.42 -5.90
C ASP A 361 13.06 -8.38 -6.96
N THR A 362 11.80 -8.39 -7.40
CA THR A 362 11.35 -7.59 -8.54
C THR A 362 10.05 -6.84 -8.23
N VAL A 363 10.05 -5.53 -8.40
CA VAL A 363 8.82 -4.76 -8.54
C VAL A 363 8.43 -4.67 -10.02
N LYS A 364 7.17 -4.96 -10.32
CA LYS A 364 6.53 -4.70 -11.60
C LYS A 364 5.45 -3.65 -11.41
N SER A 365 5.65 -2.47 -12.01
CA SER A 365 4.80 -1.32 -11.74
C SER A 365 4.04 -0.85 -12.98
N THR A 366 2.75 -0.53 -12.84
CA THR A 366 1.96 0.16 -13.87
C THR A 366 1.91 1.68 -13.67
N ILE A 367 2.52 2.18 -12.59
CA ILE A 367 2.70 3.59 -12.25
C ILE A 367 4.19 3.96 -12.16
N SER A 368 4.51 5.25 -12.10
CA SER A 368 5.88 5.67 -11.76
C SER A 368 6.24 5.18 -10.36
N PHE A 369 7.41 4.58 -10.18
CA PHE A 369 7.81 3.96 -8.92
C PHE A 369 9.27 4.21 -8.57
N SER A 370 9.56 4.32 -7.27
CA SER A 370 10.90 4.57 -6.76
C SER A 370 11.27 3.57 -5.67
N LEU A 371 12.32 2.79 -5.92
CA LEU A 371 12.94 1.90 -4.92
C LEU A 371 13.67 2.68 -3.81
N ALA A 372 13.93 3.97 -4.02
CA ALA A 372 14.53 4.86 -3.02
C ALA A 372 13.50 5.46 -2.05
N ASP A 373 12.20 5.30 -2.30
CA ASP A 373 11.13 5.82 -1.45
C ASP A 373 10.97 4.92 -0.22
N LYS A 374 11.33 5.47 0.96
CA LYS A 374 11.29 4.72 2.22
C LYS A 374 9.89 4.56 2.80
N ASP A 375 8.92 5.32 2.31
CA ASP A 375 7.52 5.21 2.77
C ASP A 375 6.83 4.03 2.07
N HIS A 376 7.25 3.69 0.85
CA HIS A 376 6.66 2.64 0.02
C HIS A 376 7.57 1.42 -0.19
N VAL A 377 8.87 1.52 0.06
CA VAL A 377 9.80 0.39 -0.04
C VAL A 377 10.63 0.29 1.23
N THR A 378 10.49 -0.84 1.93
CA THR A 378 11.35 -1.20 3.05
C THR A 378 12.15 -2.43 2.68
N GLY A 379 13.47 -2.42 2.89
CA GLY A 379 14.31 -3.59 2.57
C GLY A 379 15.16 -3.40 1.32
N HIS A 380 15.45 -4.51 0.64
CA HIS A 380 16.31 -4.56 -0.54
C HIS A 380 15.48 -5.13 -1.69
N VAL A 381 15.39 -4.40 -2.79
CA VAL A 381 14.77 -4.85 -4.04
C VAL A 381 15.78 -4.56 -5.16
N GLU A 382 16.12 -5.57 -5.94
CA GLU A 382 17.16 -5.48 -6.95
C GLU A 382 16.63 -4.99 -8.30
N ASN A 383 15.37 -5.30 -8.64
CA ASN A 383 14.82 -5.02 -9.97
C ASN A 383 13.52 -4.22 -9.93
N LEU A 384 13.37 -3.30 -10.89
CA LEU A 384 12.12 -2.58 -11.18
C LEU A 384 11.82 -2.66 -12.67
N THR A 385 10.66 -3.20 -13.03
CA THR A 385 10.13 -3.25 -14.39
C THR A 385 8.87 -2.41 -14.52
N LEU A 386 8.85 -1.46 -15.45
CA LEU A 386 7.67 -0.69 -15.81
C LEU A 386 6.81 -1.49 -16.81
N LEU A 387 5.50 -1.50 -16.58
CA LEU A 387 4.52 -2.20 -17.42
C LEU A 387 3.73 -1.22 -18.30
N GLY A 388 3.07 -1.77 -19.32
CA GLY A 388 2.18 -1.01 -20.21
C GLY A 388 2.92 -0.13 -21.22
N SER A 389 2.31 1.01 -21.55
CA SER A 389 2.81 1.94 -22.58
C SER A 389 2.64 3.41 -22.16
N ALA A 390 2.40 3.65 -20.87
CA ALA A 390 2.31 5.00 -20.33
C ALA A 390 3.71 5.58 -20.13
N ASN A 391 3.82 6.90 -20.20
CA ASN A 391 5.04 7.63 -19.85
C ASN A 391 5.17 7.69 -18.32
N ILE A 392 5.69 6.61 -17.74
CA ILE A 392 5.94 6.45 -16.31
C ILE A 392 7.44 6.32 -16.06
N ASP A 393 7.86 6.57 -14.83
CA ASP A 393 9.28 6.71 -14.49
C ASP A 393 9.72 5.65 -13.48
N ALA A 394 11.00 5.26 -13.54
CA ALA A 394 11.62 4.31 -12.62
C ALA A 394 12.83 4.97 -11.94
N THR A 395 12.88 4.87 -10.62
CA THR A 395 14.03 5.30 -9.83
C THR A 395 14.55 4.14 -8.99
N GLY A 396 15.82 3.80 -9.14
CA GLY A 396 16.53 2.82 -8.32
C GLY A 396 16.84 3.35 -6.91
N SER A 397 17.57 2.55 -6.16
CA SER A 397 17.91 2.76 -4.76
C SER A 397 19.34 3.33 -4.63
N VAL A 398 20.06 2.99 -3.55
CA VAL A 398 21.49 3.29 -3.39
C VAL A 398 22.38 2.07 -3.70
N MET A 399 21.77 0.97 -4.13
CA MET A 399 22.38 -0.31 -4.46
C MET A 399 22.31 -0.54 -5.97
N ASP A 400 23.08 -1.50 -6.45
CA ASP A 400 23.07 -1.88 -7.86
C ASP A 400 21.69 -2.43 -8.25
N ASN A 401 20.96 -1.71 -9.11
CA ASN A 401 19.64 -2.08 -9.56
C ASN A 401 19.58 -2.38 -11.07
N ILE A 402 18.60 -3.20 -11.47
CA ILE A 402 18.17 -3.33 -12.87
C ILE A 402 16.84 -2.61 -13.04
N LEU A 403 16.84 -1.55 -13.84
CA LEU A 403 15.65 -0.77 -14.18
C LEU A 403 15.26 -1.05 -15.63
N ILE A 404 14.04 -1.50 -15.85
CA ILE A 404 13.49 -1.79 -17.18
C ILE A 404 12.30 -0.88 -17.42
N GLY A 405 12.39 -0.02 -18.42
CA GLY A 405 11.30 0.82 -18.91
C GLY A 405 10.28 0.05 -19.73
N ASN A 406 9.31 0.77 -20.28
CA ASN A 406 8.22 0.24 -21.07
C ASN A 406 8.30 0.72 -22.53
N SER A 407 7.18 1.02 -23.17
CA SER A 407 7.16 1.53 -24.55
C SER A 407 6.80 3.02 -24.66
N GLY A 408 6.59 3.66 -23.51
CA GLY A 408 6.41 5.11 -23.41
C GLY A 408 7.74 5.79 -23.11
N ASN A 409 7.74 7.12 -23.12
CA ASN A 409 8.93 7.90 -22.79
C ASN A 409 9.15 7.86 -21.28
N ASN A 410 10.19 7.17 -20.82
CA ASN A 410 10.50 6.96 -19.41
C ASN A 410 11.69 7.82 -18.97
N ILE A 411 11.65 8.28 -17.72
CA ILE A 411 12.85 8.70 -16.99
C ILE A 411 13.34 7.53 -16.16
N LEU A 412 14.53 7.03 -16.48
CA LEU A 412 15.23 5.99 -15.72
C LEU A 412 16.35 6.63 -14.90
N ASN A 413 16.23 6.56 -13.57
CA ASN A 413 17.21 7.12 -12.65
C ASN A 413 17.82 6.00 -11.81
N GLY A 414 19.07 5.62 -12.07
CA GLY A 414 19.76 4.56 -11.32
C GLY A 414 19.79 4.82 -9.81
N GLY A 415 19.94 6.09 -9.42
CA GLY A 415 20.12 6.46 -8.03
C GLY A 415 21.60 6.44 -7.66
N GLY A 416 21.99 5.60 -6.72
CA GLY A 416 23.39 5.28 -6.45
C GLY A 416 23.63 3.79 -6.62
N GLY A 417 24.88 3.37 -6.76
CA GLY A 417 25.21 1.99 -7.15
C GLY A 417 25.83 1.96 -8.54
N GLY A 418 26.02 0.78 -9.11
CA GLY A 418 26.27 0.58 -10.52
C GLY A 418 25.02 -0.04 -11.16
N ASP A 419 24.20 0.80 -11.76
CA ASP A 419 22.86 0.40 -12.20
C ASP A 419 22.82 -0.01 -13.67
N ARG A 420 21.91 -0.91 -14.04
CA ARG A 420 21.61 -1.23 -15.44
C ARG A 420 20.24 -0.69 -15.79
N MET A 421 20.19 0.30 -16.67
CA MET A 421 18.96 0.96 -17.12
C MET A 421 18.66 0.59 -18.57
N ILE A 422 17.51 -0.05 -18.82
CA ILE A 422 17.05 -0.49 -20.14
C ILE A 422 15.77 0.28 -20.47
N GLY A 423 15.80 1.17 -21.47
CA GLY A 423 14.69 2.08 -21.79
C GLY A 423 13.47 1.37 -22.36
N GLY A 424 13.70 0.58 -23.41
CA GLY A 424 12.60 0.00 -24.18
C GLY A 424 12.22 0.94 -25.32
N GLY A 425 10.95 0.98 -25.69
CA GLY A 425 10.52 1.88 -26.78
C GLY A 425 10.22 3.27 -26.23
N GLY A 426 10.32 4.31 -27.07
CA GLY A 426 10.05 5.68 -26.65
C GLY A 426 11.33 6.52 -26.63
N SER A 427 11.17 7.82 -26.44
CA SER A 427 12.30 8.72 -26.20
C SER A 427 12.58 8.78 -24.70
N ASP A 428 13.60 8.06 -24.26
CA ASP A 428 13.91 7.85 -22.86
C ASP A 428 14.97 8.84 -22.34
N THR A 429 14.96 9.06 -21.03
CA THR A 429 15.96 9.88 -20.34
C THR A 429 16.61 9.12 -19.20
N TYR A 430 17.91 8.91 -19.30
CA TYR A 430 18.72 8.22 -18.30
C TYR A 430 19.42 9.22 -17.41
N LYS A 431 19.35 9.03 -16.09
CA LYS A 431 20.18 9.78 -15.15
C LYS A 431 21.35 8.91 -14.71
N VAL A 432 22.55 9.31 -15.13
CA VAL A 432 23.80 8.61 -14.83
C VAL A 432 24.56 9.36 -13.73
N GLY A 433 24.72 8.68 -12.60
CA GLY A 433 25.35 9.19 -11.39
C GLY A 433 26.68 8.52 -11.04
N SER A 434 26.90 7.32 -11.56
CA SER A 434 28.01 6.45 -11.20
C SER A 434 28.73 5.95 -12.46
N ALA A 435 30.04 5.74 -12.34
CA ALA A 435 30.83 5.13 -13.41
C ALA A 435 30.50 3.63 -13.60
N GLY A 436 29.75 3.04 -12.66
CA GLY A 436 29.23 1.68 -12.77
C GLY A 436 27.91 1.58 -13.55
N ASP A 437 27.26 2.70 -13.85
CA ASP A 437 25.98 2.71 -14.55
C ASP A 437 26.14 2.26 -16.02
N ILE A 438 25.19 1.47 -16.49
CA ILE A 438 25.09 0.96 -17.86
C ILE A 438 23.72 1.36 -18.41
N VAL A 439 23.73 2.21 -19.43
CA VAL A 439 22.57 2.50 -20.28
C VAL A 439 22.49 1.45 -21.38
N ASP A 440 21.31 0.87 -21.60
CA ASP A 440 21.08 -0.16 -22.61
C ASP A 440 19.86 0.13 -23.49
N GLU A 441 20.17 0.55 -24.71
CA GLU A 441 19.27 0.91 -25.81
C GLU A 441 19.33 -0.08 -26.98
N ARG A 442 19.79 -1.32 -26.76
CA ARG A 442 19.90 -2.30 -27.87
C ARG A 442 18.55 -2.68 -28.45
N ASP A 443 17.50 -2.67 -27.64
CA ASP A 443 16.14 -3.01 -28.01
C ASP A 443 15.23 -1.77 -28.14
N GLY A 444 15.83 -0.57 -28.06
CA GLY A 444 15.09 0.68 -27.98
C GLY A 444 14.80 1.39 -29.31
N SER A 445 13.97 2.42 -29.23
CA SER A 445 13.62 3.25 -30.39
C SER A 445 13.17 4.62 -29.95
N GLY A 446 13.77 5.68 -30.46
CA GLY A 446 13.40 7.02 -30.07
C GLY A 446 14.51 8.00 -30.39
N ILE A 447 14.48 9.11 -29.67
CA ILE A 447 15.63 9.99 -29.50
C ILE A 447 15.89 10.03 -28.00
N ASP A 448 17.00 9.41 -27.60
CA ASP A 448 17.27 9.10 -26.20
C ASP A 448 18.32 10.05 -25.64
N THR A 449 18.21 10.32 -24.33
CA THR A 449 19.03 11.33 -23.66
C THR A 449 19.68 10.78 -22.41
N ILE A 450 21.00 10.93 -22.32
CA ILE A 450 21.74 10.71 -21.07
C ILE A 450 21.96 12.06 -20.38
N ASN A 451 21.43 12.19 -19.17
CA ASN A 451 21.72 13.25 -18.22
C ASN A 451 22.80 12.76 -17.25
N ALA A 452 24.06 13.15 -17.47
CA ALA A 452 25.19 12.66 -16.69
C ALA A 452 25.67 13.70 -15.66
N SER A 453 25.80 13.31 -14.40
CA SER A 453 26.43 14.15 -13.36
C SER A 453 27.95 13.96 -13.26
N ILE A 454 28.49 13.05 -14.08
CA ILE A 454 29.90 12.70 -14.23
C ILE A 454 30.33 12.88 -15.69
N SER A 455 31.64 12.82 -15.96
CA SER A 455 32.10 12.73 -17.35
C SER A 455 31.58 11.45 -17.99
N TYR A 456 31.05 11.54 -19.20
CA TYR A 456 30.41 10.40 -19.87
C TYR A 456 30.81 10.31 -21.34
N ASN A 457 30.88 9.07 -21.82
CA ASN A 457 31.14 8.74 -23.22
C ASN A 457 29.96 7.92 -23.72
N LEU A 458 29.26 8.39 -24.75
CA LEU A 458 28.10 7.69 -25.32
C LEU A 458 28.46 6.28 -25.84
N ALA A 459 29.72 6.02 -26.19
CA ALA A 459 30.19 4.68 -26.54
C ALA A 459 30.18 3.66 -25.36
N ASN A 460 29.95 4.12 -24.12
CA ASN A 460 29.76 3.24 -22.96
C ASN A 460 28.32 2.71 -22.87
N ALA A 461 27.36 3.35 -23.54
CA ALA A 461 26.02 2.80 -23.65
C ALA A 461 26.02 1.56 -24.56
N LEU A 462 25.13 0.62 -24.29
CA LEU A 462 24.86 -0.50 -25.19
C LEU A 462 23.75 -0.06 -26.15
N GLY A 463 23.99 -0.10 -27.46
CA GLY A 463 23.05 0.47 -28.43
C GLY A 463 23.39 1.91 -28.77
N THR A 464 22.40 2.68 -29.20
CA THR A 464 22.59 4.05 -29.67
C THR A 464 21.82 5.02 -28.77
N VAL A 465 22.46 6.13 -28.43
CA VAL A 465 21.85 7.28 -27.75
C VAL A 465 22.27 8.53 -28.50
N GLU A 466 21.34 9.45 -28.73
CA GLU A 466 21.59 10.64 -29.56
C GLU A 466 22.05 11.83 -28.71
N ASN A 467 21.55 11.99 -27.49
CA ASN A 467 21.79 13.19 -26.69
C ASN A 467 22.55 12.91 -25.40
N LEU A 468 23.47 13.82 -25.05
CA LEU A 468 24.18 13.81 -23.77
C LEU A 468 24.17 15.23 -23.18
N THR A 469 23.59 15.37 -21.99
CA THR A 469 23.60 16.61 -21.21
C THR A 469 24.35 16.40 -19.89
N LEU A 470 25.32 17.27 -19.62
CA LEU A 470 26.04 17.28 -18.36
C LEU A 470 25.25 18.08 -17.31
N THR A 471 24.92 17.45 -16.17
CA THR A 471 24.09 18.05 -15.11
C THR A 471 24.87 18.36 -13.82
N GLY A 472 26.11 17.87 -13.70
CA GLY A 472 27.00 18.21 -12.59
C GLY A 472 27.43 19.69 -12.61
N SER A 473 28.11 20.16 -11.56
CA SER A 473 28.69 21.52 -11.50
C SER A 473 30.22 21.53 -11.63
N SER A 474 30.85 20.36 -11.63
CA SER A 474 32.30 20.20 -11.83
C SER A 474 32.66 20.34 -13.32
N ALA A 475 33.95 20.54 -13.59
CA ALA A 475 34.53 20.39 -14.94
C ALA A 475 34.53 18.90 -15.33
N ILE A 476 33.42 18.45 -15.90
CA ILE A 476 33.21 17.11 -16.46
C ILE A 476 33.12 17.20 -17.99
N ASN A 477 33.23 16.08 -18.68
CA ASN A 477 33.38 16.05 -20.13
C ASN A 477 32.32 15.16 -20.79
N ALA A 478 31.98 15.48 -22.04
CA ALA A 478 31.06 14.73 -22.87
C ALA A 478 31.78 14.25 -24.13
N ILE A 479 31.61 12.97 -24.45
CA ILE A 479 32.08 12.37 -25.70
C ILE A 479 30.87 11.71 -26.36
N GLY A 480 30.61 12.07 -27.62
CA GLY A 480 29.57 11.47 -28.44
C GLY A 480 29.96 10.09 -28.97
N ASN A 481 29.26 9.64 -30.00
CA ASN A 481 29.44 8.33 -30.63
C ASN A 481 29.59 8.48 -32.16
N GLY A 482 29.09 7.50 -32.92
CA GLY A 482 29.22 7.48 -34.38
C GLY A 482 28.04 8.09 -35.13
N GLU A 483 27.05 8.60 -34.41
CA GLU A 483 25.78 9.14 -34.92
C GLU A 483 25.73 10.67 -34.77
N ASN A 484 24.66 11.30 -35.26
CA ASN A 484 24.46 12.73 -35.07
C ASN A 484 24.05 13.01 -33.60
N ASN A 485 24.95 13.58 -32.82
CA ASN A 485 24.72 13.81 -31.39
C ASN A 485 24.34 15.26 -31.06
N VAL A 486 23.59 15.45 -29.97
CA VAL A 486 23.49 16.75 -29.28
C VAL A 486 24.20 16.65 -27.94
N LEU A 487 25.32 17.36 -27.81
CA LEU A 487 26.14 17.39 -26.61
C LEU A 487 25.98 18.75 -25.92
N THR A 488 25.50 18.75 -24.68
CA THR A 488 25.33 19.95 -23.87
C THR A 488 26.20 19.88 -22.62
N GLY A 489 27.09 20.86 -22.46
CA GLY A 489 27.92 21.02 -21.28
C GLY A 489 27.15 21.57 -20.08
N ASN A 490 27.88 21.86 -18.99
CA ASN A 490 27.33 22.36 -17.74
C ASN A 490 27.78 23.79 -17.44
N SER A 491 28.18 24.06 -16.19
CA SER A 491 28.67 25.39 -15.77
C SER A 491 30.18 25.45 -15.50
N GLY A 492 30.86 24.30 -15.54
CA GLY A 492 32.31 24.20 -15.48
C GLY A 492 32.91 24.22 -16.89
N GLY A 493 34.22 24.44 -17.00
CA GLY A 493 34.90 24.29 -18.30
C GLY A 493 34.93 22.83 -18.74
N ASN A 494 34.17 22.51 -19.77
CA ASN A 494 33.98 21.16 -20.28
C ASN A 494 34.83 20.89 -21.52
N VAL A 495 35.12 19.62 -21.77
CA VAL A 495 35.57 19.13 -23.09
C VAL A 495 34.42 18.36 -23.72
N LEU A 496 33.95 18.82 -24.87
CA LEU A 496 32.89 18.21 -25.67
C LEU A 496 33.54 17.69 -26.97
N SER A 497 33.39 16.41 -27.25
CA SER A 497 33.86 15.78 -28.49
C SER A 497 32.69 15.09 -29.17
N GLY A 498 32.29 15.56 -30.36
CA GLY A 498 31.17 15.00 -31.15
C GLY A 498 31.46 13.58 -31.60
N GLY A 499 32.55 13.40 -32.35
CA GLY A 499 33.00 12.08 -32.78
C GLY A 499 32.89 11.95 -34.28
N THR A 500 32.02 11.08 -34.77
CA THR A 500 31.64 11.09 -36.19
C THR A 500 30.15 11.30 -36.30
N GLY A 501 29.68 11.95 -37.34
CA GLY A 501 28.28 12.34 -37.46
C GLY A 501 28.20 13.85 -37.61
N ASN A 502 26.98 14.37 -37.78
CA ASN A 502 26.74 15.81 -37.81
C ASN A 502 26.31 16.24 -36.41
N ASP A 503 27.26 16.66 -35.60
CA ASP A 503 27.06 16.87 -34.17
C ASP A 503 26.68 18.32 -33.84
N GLN A 504 25.89 18.52 -32.78
CA GLN A 504 25.63 19.83 -32.18
C GLN A 504 26.30 19.92 -30.81
N LEU A 505 27.23 20.86 -30.64
CA LEU A 505 27.98 21.06 -29.40
C LEU A 505 27.58 22.39 -28.77
N ILE A 506 26.99 22.32 -27.58
CA ILE A 506 26.57 23.47 -26.76
C ILE A 506 27.47 23.48 -25.51
N GLY A 507 28.44 24.38 -25.44
CA GLY A 507 29.41 24.43 -24.33
C GLY A 507 28.77 24.68 -22.97
N GLY A 508 27.74 25.53 -22.93
CA GLY A 508 27.15 25.99 -21.68
C GLY A 508 27.97 27.13 -21.08
N ASN A 509 27.93 27.29 -19.75
CA ASN A 509 28.81 28.27 -19.10
C ASN A 509 30.15 27.61 -18.83
N GLY A 510 31.23 28.39 -18.86
CA GLY A 510 32.56 27.81 -18.73
C GLY A 510 33.49 28.47 -19.72
N ASN A 511 34.70 27.96 -19.88
CA ASN A 511 35.46 28.19 -21.10
C ASN A 511 35.69 26.79 -21.65
N ASP A 512 34.93 26.43 -22.67
CA ASP A 512 34.80 25.04 -23.09
C ASP A 512 35.75 24.72 -24.23
N ILE A 513 36.07 23.44 -24.39
CA ILE A 513 36.82 22.91 -25.52
C ILE A 513 35.84 22.08 -26.35
N LEU A 514 35.59 22.52 -27.57
CA LEU A 514 34.63 21.91 -28.49
C LEU A 514 35.39 21.29 -29.66
N ASN A 515 35.22 20.00 -29.85
CA ASN A 515 35.78 19.23 -30.96
C ASN A 515 34.61 18.56 -31.69
N GLY A 516 34.34 18.98 -32.92
CA GLY A 516 33.24 18.40 -33.71
C GLY A 516 33.55 16.97 -34.12
N GLY A 517 34.77 16.77 -34.62
CA GLY A 517 35.23 15.50 -35.16
C GLY A 517 35.01 15.43 -36.66
N ALA A 518 34.38 14.37 -37.13
CA ALA A 518 34.15 14.13 -38.55
C ALA A 518 32.66 14.23 -38.91
N GLY A 519 32.32 15.19 -39.75
CA GLY A 519 30.98 15.38 -40.31
C GLY A 519 30.72 16.87 -40.43
N ALA A 520 29.46 17.25 -40.62
CA ALA A 520 29.07 18.66 -40.67
C ALA A 520 28.59 19.10 -39.28
N ASP A 521 29.50 19.60 -38.46
CA ASP A 521 29.25 19.86 -37.05
C ASP A 521 28.77 21.30 -36.79
N THR A 522 28.00 21.52 -35.74
CA THR A 522 27.49 22.83 -35.34
C THR A 522 27.95 23.18 -33.94
N PHE A 523 28.76 24.23 -33.83
CA PHE A 523 29.22 24.79 -32.56
C PHE A 523 28.28 25.93 -32.13
N VAL A 524 27.53 25.72 -31.05
CA VAL A 524 26.43 26.61 -30.65
C VAL A 524 26.90 27.57 -29.56
N PHE A 525 26.70 28.86 -29.82
CA PHE A 525 26.88 29.95 -28.86
C PHE A 525 25.52 30.55 -28.52
N ASP A 526 25.03 30.24 -27.33
CA ASP A 526 23.70 30.60 -26.83
C ASP A 526 23.75 31.31 -25.48
N LEU A 527 24.91 31.87 -25.12
CA LEU A 527 25.10 32.67 -23.91
C LEU A 527 25.59 34.07 -24.24
N LYS A 528 25.27 35.01 -23.34
CA LYS A 528 25.63 36.41 -23.50
C LYS A 528 27.17 36.58 -23.50
N PRO A 529 27.74 37.16 -24.58
CA PRO A 529 29.17 37.48 -24.64
C PRO A 529 29.62 38.32 -23.45
N ASN A 530 30.76 37.99 -22.87
CA ASN A 530 31.46 38.85 -21.94
C ASN A 530 32.99 38.65 -22.05
N ALA A 531 33.75 39.55 -21.44
CA ALA A 531 35.21 39.59 -21.64
C ALA A 531 36.01 38.61 -20.76
N TYR A 532 35.37 37.82 -19.89
CA TYR A 532 36.04 37.11 -18.79
C TYR A 532 35.77 35.60 -18.75
N ASN A 533 34.56 35.16 -19.14
CA ASN A 533 34.18 33.75 -19.24
C ASN A 533 33.29 33.51 -20.46
N ASN A 534 33.00 32.25 -20.77
CA ASN A 534 32.26 31.80 -21.95
C ASN A 534 33.00 32.18 -23.25
N ILE A 535 34.33 32.01 -23.21
CA ILE A 535 35.21 32.10 -24.39
C ILE A 535 35.62 30.68 -24.74
N ASP A 536 34.82 30.07 -25.60
CA ASP A 536 35.02 28.66 -25.97
C ASP A 536 36.11 28.50 -27.03
N LYS A 537 36.67 27.31 -27.06
CA LYS A 537 37.76 26.91 -27.95
C LYS A 537 37.25 25.82 -28.89
N ILE A 538 37.05 26.16 -30.16
CA ILE A 538 36.78 25.19 -31.21
C ILE A 538 38.12 24.64 -31.69
N GLU A 539 38.32 23.32 -31.61
CA GLU A 539 39.62 22.71 -31.90
C GLU A 539 39.83 22.39 -33.39
N ASP A 540 38.79 22.03 -34.12
CA ASP A 540 38.90 21.30 -35.38
C ASP A 540 37.96 21.75 -36.51
N PHE A 541 37.36 22.94 -36.40
CA PHE A 541 36.46 23.52 -37.42
C PHE A 541 36.93 23.28 -38.86
N SER A 542 36.06 22.69 -39.69
CA SER A 542 36.32 22.27 -41.06
C SER A 542 35.21 22.73 -42.01
N GLU A 543 35.47 23.81 -42.74
CA GLU A 543 34.61 24.27 -43.84
C GLU A 543 34.36 23.16 -44.88
N SER A 544 35.37 22.32 -45.11
CA SER A 544 35.26 21.21 -46.08
C SER A 544 34.38 20.06 -45.61
N ALA A 545 34.25 19.86 -44.30
CA ALA A 545 33.35 18.86 -43.73
C ALA A 545 31.91 19.40 -43.62
N GLY A 546 31.76 20.72 -43.55
CA GLY A 546 30.47 21.41 -43.56
C GLY A 546 30.15 22.12 -42.25
N ASP A 547 31.13 22.29 -41.37
CA ASP A 547 30.94 22.82 -40.03
C ASP A 547 30.35 24.23 -40.02
N LYS A 548 29.62 24.54 -38.96
CA LYS A 548 28.96 25.82 -38.73
C LYS A 548 29.12 26.30 -37.30
N ILE A 549 29.18 27.61 -37.14
CA ILE A 549 29.08 28.29 -35.85
C ILE A 549 27.68 28.88 -35.74
N ALA A 550 26.87 28.34 -34.85
CA ALA A 550 25.52 28.80 -34.62
C ALA A 550 25.48 29.86 -33.51
N LEU A 551 24.87 31.01 -33.78
CA LEU A 551 24.72 32.11 -32.84
C LEU A 551 23.23 32.31 -32.52
N ASN A 552 22.84 32.27 -31.24
CA ASN A 552 21.46 32.53 -30.84
C ASN A 552 21.06 34.00 -31.10
N HIS A 553 20.11 34.25 -32.02
CA HIS A 553 19.78 35.61 -32.43
C HIS A 553 19.15 36.45 -31.30
N GLN A 554 18.53 35.81 -30.30
CA GLN A 554 18.01 36.52 -29.13
C GLN A 554 19.11 37.14 -28.27
N ILE A 555 20.35 36.69 -28.43
CA ILE A 555 21.53 37.16 -27.70
C ILE A 555 22.38 38.08 -28.58
N PHE A 556 22.61 37.66 -29.83
CA PHE A 556 23.38 38.42 -30.81
C PHE A 556 22.50 39.39 -31.60
N THR A 557 21.68 40.18 -30.89
CA THR A 557 20.56 40.95 -31.46
C THR A 557 20.94 42.01 -32.49
N ALA A 558 22.21 42.44 -32.52
CA ALA A 558 22.69 43.40 -33.53
C ALA A 558 22.95 42.79 -34.92
N ILE A 559 22.92 41.47 -35.03
CA ILE A 559 23.00 40.74 -36.30
C ILE A 559 21.58 40.56 -36.83
N ASP A 560 21.32 40.97 -38.07
CA ASP A 560 20.08 40.67 -38.78
C ASP A 560 20.27 39.39 -39.60
N PRO A 561 19.71 38.24 -39.18
CA PRO A 561 19.93 36.95 -39.85
C PRO A 561 19.46 36.95 -41.30
N ALA A 562 18.40 37.70 -41.63
CA ALA A 562 17.82 37.70 -42.97
C ALA A 562 18.69 38.45 -44.00
N ASN A 563 19.59 39.32 -43.54
CA ASN A 563 20.45 40.15 -44.37
C ASN A 563 21.94 39.96 -44.05
N PHE A 564 22.29 38.94 -43.26
CA PHE A 564 23.68 38.65 -42.94
C PHE A 564 24.44 38.24 -44.19
N SER A 565 25.55 38.93 -44.46
CA SER A 565 26.34 38.74 -45.68
C SER A 565 27.82 39.01 -45.41
N ALA A 566 28.67 38.87 -46.42
CA ALA A 566 30.08 39.25 -46.35
C ALA A 566 30.30 40.73 -45.91
N ALA A 567 29.32 41.62 -46.02
CA ALA A 567 29.41 43.00 -45.54
C ALA A 567 29.25 43.15 -44.01
N ASN A 568 29.01 42.04 -43.29
CA ASN A 568 28.85 42.01 -41.85
C ASN A 568 29.94 41.20 -41.13
N PHE A 569 30.87 40.62 -41.90
CA PHE A 569 31.93 39.75 -41.41
C PHE A 569 33.29 40.22 -41.90
N VAL A 570 34.24 40.36 -40.98
CA VAL A 570 35.61 40.83 -41.29
C VAL A 570 36.64 39.81 -40.83
N THR A 571 37.59 39.49 -41.71
CA THR A 571 38.85 38.87 -41.31
C THR A 571 39.88 39.95 -40.97
N GLY A 572 40.32 39.98 -39.70
CA GLY A 572 41.20 41.03 -39.18
C GLY A 572 41.12 41.18 -37.66
N THR A 573 41.65 42.29 -37.15
CA THR A 573 41.75 42.54 -35.69
C THR A 573 40.73 43.54 -35.16
N LYS A 574 39.89 44.13 -36.02
CA LYS A 574 38.86 45.12 -35.67
C LYS A 574 37.84 45.30 -36.81
N ALA A 575 36.67 45.85 -36.50
CA ALA A 575 35.70 46.34 -37.49
C ALA A 575 36.30 47.45 -38.38
N LEU A 576 35.84 47.50 -39.62
CA LEU A 576 36.28 48.41 -40.67
C LEU A 576 35.20 49.45 -41.03
N ASP A 577 33.94 49.08 -40.95
CA ASP A 577 32.80 49.97 -41.15
C ASP A 577 31.72 49.79 -40.06
N ALA A 578 30.53 50.35 -40.27
CA ALA A 578 29.43 50.38 -39.29
C ALA A 578 28.51 49.15 -39.33
N ASN A 579 28.74 48.23 -40.25
CA ASN A 579 27.91 47.05 -40.48
C ASN A 579 28.61 45.74 -40.11
N ASP A 580 29.92 45.79 -39.81
CA ASP A 580 30.69 44.64 -39.33
C ASP A 580 30.19 44.21 -37.95
N ARG A 581 29.77 42.96 -37.82
CA ARG A 581 29.23 42.39 -36.55
C ARG A 581 30.10 41.27 -36.00
N LEU A 582 30.76 40.54 -36.89
CA LEU A 582 31.67 39.45 -36.54
C LEU A 582 33.06 39.74 -37.10
N ILE A 583 34.07 39.61 -36.24
CA ILE A 583 35.47 39.88 -36.57
C ILE A 583 36.29 38.64 -36.22
N TYR A 584 37.02 38.09 -37.18
CA TYR A 584 37.86 36.92 -37.00
C TYR A 584 39.35 37.24 -37.23
N ASP A 585 40.16 37.17 -36.19
CA ASP A 585 41.61 37.31 -36.28
C ASP A 585 42.24 35.95 -36.60
N GLN A 586 42.36 35.62 -37.88
CA GLN A 586 42.90 34.35 -38.35
C GLN A 586 44.34 34.05 -37.87
N ALA A 587 45.13 35.07 -37.51
CA ALA A 587 46.49 34.86 -37.01
C ALA A 587 46.50 34.31 -35.58
N THR A 588 45.45 34.60 -34.80
CA THR A 588 45.32 34.16 -33.40
C THR A 588 44.16 33.20 -33.16
N GLY A 589 43.29 33.02 -34.16
CA GLY A 589 42.08 32.21 -34.08
C GLY A 589 40.93 32.89 -33.34
N LYS A 590 41.08 34.12 -32.86
CA LYS A 590 40.08 34.77 -32.01
C LYS A 590 38.89 35.27 -32.82
N LEU A 591 37.69 34.91 -32.37
CA LEU A 591 36.42 35.37 -32.91
C LEU A 591 35.80 36.39 -31.96
N PHE A 592 35.39 37.53 -32.50
CA PHE A 592 34.79 38.64 -31.74
C PHE A 592 33.43 39.03 -32.29
N TYR A 593 32.55 39.45 -31.38
CA TYR A 593 31.27 40.08 -31.67
C TYR A 593 31.34 41.58 -31.38
N ASP A 594 31.01 42.40 -32.37
CA ASP A 594 30.87 43.86 -32.23
C ASP A 594 29.38 44.25 -32.34
N GLY A 595 28.76 44.48 -31.17
CA GLY A 595 27.33 44.79 -31.08
C GLY A 595 26.97 46.22 -31.55
N ASP A 596 27.90 47.17 -31.52
CA ASP A 596 27.69 48.48 -32.15
C ASP A 596 28.14 48.48 -33.61
N GLY A 597 29.08 47.58 -33.90
CA GLY A 597 29.57 47.22 -35.20
C GLY A 597 30.20 48.34 -35.99
N SER A 598 30.64 49.40 -35.32
CA SER A 598 31.33 50.56 -35.86
C SER A 598 32.79 50.64 -35.44
N GLY A 599 33.27 49.65 -34.66
CA GLY A 599 34.60 49.63 -34.06
C GLY A 599 34.86 50.77 -33.07
N ARG A 600 33.82 51.53 -32.69
CA ARG A 600 33.92 52.61 -31.70
C ARG A 600 33.83 52.07 -30.28
N GLY A 601 33.01 51.04 -30.06
CA GLY A 601 33.00 50.20 -28.87
C GLY A 601 34.00 49.05 -28.97
N ALA A 602 34.29 48.43 -27.83
CA ALA A 602 35.15 47.26 -27.79
C ALA A 602 34.36 46.02 -28.21
N ALA A 603 34.80 45.37 -29.30
CA ALA A 603 34.32 44.05 -29.65
C ALA A 603 34.63 43.04 -28.52
N VAL A 604 33.71 42.13 -28.25
CA VAL A 604 33.83 41.13 -27.19
C VAL A 604 34.27 39.82 -27.81
N GLN A 605 35.33 39.20 -27.27
CA GLN A 605 35.75 37.88 -27.73
C GLN A 605 34.67 36.86 -27.34
N ILE A 606 34.21 36.06 -28.29
CA ILE A 606 33.20 35.03 -28.07
C ILE A 606 33.76 33.63 -28.18
N GLY A 607 34.86 33.44 -28.92
CA GLY A 607 35.49 32.14 -29.03
C GLY A 607 36.89 32.20 -29.64
N THR A 608 37.51 31.02 -29.78
CA THR A 608 38.81 30.83 -30.40
C THR A 608 38.81 29.57 -31.26
N LEU A 609 39.20 29.67 -32.53
CA LEU A 609 39.45 28.53 -33.41
C LEU A 609 40.94 28.16 -33.35
N SER A 610 41.24 26.96 -32.88
CA SER A 610 42.61 26.58 -32.52
C SER A 610 43.42 26.03 -33.68
N ASN A 611 42.72 25.45 -34.66
CA ASN A 611 43.30 25.02 -35.93
C ASN A 611 43.52 26.19 -36.90
N LEU A 612 43.14 27.43 -36.53
CA LEU A 612 43.25 28.62 -37.36
C LEU A 612 42.56 28.47 -38.72
N ALA A 613 41.44 27.75 -38.76
CA ALA A 613 40.65 27.56 -39.97
C ALA A 613 40.27 28.90 -40.61
N THR A 614 40.14 28.92 -41.93
CA THR A 614 39.55 30.08 -42.62
C THR A 614 38.05 30.08 -42.31
N LEU A 615 37.51 31.26 -42.01
CA LEU A 615 36.07 31.46 -41.84
C LEU A 615 35.54 32.41 -42.89
N HIS A 616 34.33 32.15 -43.36
CA HIS A 616 33.52 32.98 -44.22
C HIS A 616 32.19 33.30 -43.54
N HIS A 617 31.48 34.32 -44.03
CA HIS A 617 30.15 34.66 -43.53
C HIS A 617 29.14 33.50 -43.61
N ASP A 618 29.27 32.62 -44.61
CA ASP A 618 28.40 31.46 -44.80
C ASP A 618 28.65 30.33 -43.77
N ASP A 619 29.66 30.47 -42.92
CA ASP A 619 29.96 29.53 -41.82
C ASP A 619 29.15 29.81 -40.56
N PHE A 620 28.41 30.92 -40.54
CA PHE A 620 27.57 31.30 -39.41
C PHE A 620 26.11 30.95 -39.67
N LEU A 621 25.49 30.29 -38.70
CA LEU A 621 24.06 30.07 -38.63
C LEU A 621 23.47 30.91 -37.49
N PHE A 622 22.18 31.22 -37.59
CA PHE A 622 21.46 31.98 -36.57
C PHE A 622 20.23 31.18 -36.13
N LEU A 623 20.20 30.85 -34.83
CA LEU A 623 19.13 30.08 -34.19
C LEU A 623 18.03 30.98 -33.64
#